data_AF-A0A920BCS7-F1
#
_entry.id   AF-A0A920BCS7-F1
#
_cell.length_a   1.000
_cell.length_b   1.000
_cell.length_c   1.000
_cell.angle_alpha   90.00
_cell.angle_beta   90.00
_cell.angle_gamma   90.00
#
_symmetry.space_group_name_H-M   'P 1'
#
loop_
_entity.id
_entity.type
_entity.pdbx_description
1 polymer ?
#
loop_
_entity_poly.entity_id
_entity_poly.type
_entity_poly.pdbx_seq_one_letter_code
_entity_poly.pdbx_strand_id
1 'polypeptide(L)'
;MSGRLPSRIAAWDNAVEFSSEIPTFAHYLSAEGYRTCLSGKMHFIGPDQLHGFGERLTTDVYPADFTWHPEWDRPNAKLDWYHNMEVVTKAGICTRAMYMDYDDEVIFRAKRFLFDHAREDPERPFLLTVSMIQPHDPYLCREEHWNLYRDDEIDLPRVPLGSVEEDPHSARLRFSYGASELDLEEETIRDARHAYYGSIRILTTGSGNS
;
A
#
# COMPACT_ATOMS: atom_id res chain seq x y z
N MET A 1 -9.92 3.75 -8.79
CA MET A 1 -10.22 5.12 -9.29
C MET A 1 -11.27 5.15 -10.41
N SER A 2 -11.04 4.51 -11.56
CA SER A 2 -11.93 4.63 -12.74
C SER A 2 -13.16 3.73 -12.72
N GLY A 3 -13.20 2.69 -11.88
CA GLY A 3 -14.26 1.67 -11.91
C GLY A 3 -14.21 0.76 -13.14
N ARG A 4 -13.08 0.72 -13.85
CA ARG A 4 -12.88 -0.04 -15.09
C ARG A 4 -11.74 -1.04 -14.92
N LEU A 5 -11.80 -2.16 -15.65
CA LEU A 5 -10.74 -3.16 -15.67
C LEU A 5 -9.43 -2.56 -16.20
N PRO A 6 -8.26 -3.09 -15.78
CA PRO A 6 -6.95 -2.71 -16.33
C PRO A 6 -6.93 -2.66 -17.87
N SER A 7 -7.56 -3.65 -18.51
CA SER A 7 -7.64 -3.75 -19.97
C SER A 7 -8.46 -2.67 -20.68
N ARG A 8 -9.27 -1.92 -19.94
CA ARG A 8 -10.06 -0.80 -20.47
C ARG A 8 -9.36 0.56 -20.31
N ILE A 9 -8.34 0.62 -19.46
CA ILE A 9 -7.62 1.86 -19.12
C ILE A 9 -6.12 1.77 -19.38
N ALA A 10 -5.65 0.63 -19.91
CA ALA A 10 -4.26 0.33 -20.18
C ALA A 10 -3.32 0.38 -18.95
N ALA A 11 -3.83 0.24 -17.72
CA ALA A 11 -3.02 0.21 -16.50
C ALA A 11 -2.57 -1.22 -16.17
N TRP A 12 -1.60 -1.74 -16.93
CA TRP A 12 -1.20 -3.15 -16.90
C TRP A 12 -0.22 -3.51 -15.78
N ASP A 13 0.60 -2.55 -15.38
CA ASP A 13 1.69 -2.71 -14.43
C ASP A 13 1.95 -1.38 -13.68
N ASN A 14 2.95 -1.39 -12.80
CA ASN A 14 3.28 -0.26 -11.93
C ASN A 14 4.09 0.84 -12.61
N ALA A 15 4.19 0.84 -13.94
CA ALA A 15 4.94 1.84 -14.70
C ALA A 15 4.21 2.25 -15.99
N VAL A 16 2.91 1.96 -16.13
CA VAL A 16 2.13 2.50 -17.24
C VAL A 16 1.42 3.77 -16.82
N GLU A 17 1.57 4.82 -17.63
CA GLU A 17 0.86 6.08 -17.45
C GLU A 17 -0.65 5.85 -17.26
N PHE A 18 -1.20 6.44 -16.20
CA PHE A 18 -2.64 6.55 -16.08
C PHE A 18 -3.09 7.83 -16.80
N SER A 19 -3.79 7.69 -17.93
CA SER A 19 -4.19 8.83 -18.74
C SER A 19 -5.19 9.74 -18.02
N SER A 20 -4.95 11.05 -18.05
CA SER A 20 -5.84 12.09 -17.52
C SER A 20 -7.20 12.17 -18.22
N GLU A 21 -7.34 11.61 -19.42
CA GLU A 21 -8.63 11.57 -20.14
C GLU A 21 -9.62 10.56 -19.52
N ILE A 22 -9.14 9.70 -18.62
CA ILE A 22 -9.96 8.65 -18.02
C ILE A 22 -10.66 9.21 -16.78
N PRO A 23 -12.00 9.35 -16.80
CA PRO A 23 -12.72 9.83 -15.64
C PRO A 23 -12.62 8.86 -14.47
N THR A 24 -12.65 9.41 -13.28
CA THR A 24 -12.60 8.70 -12.00
C THR A 24 -13.82 9.07 -11.16
N PHE A 25 -14.09 8.35 -10.08
CA PHE A 25 -15.15 8.75 -9.15
C PHE A 25 -14.96 10.17 -8.60
N ALA A 26 -13.71 10.65 -8.48
CA ALA A 26 -13.41 11.98 -7.99
C ALA A 26 -13.86 13.07 -8.97
N HIS A 27 -13.67 12.85 -10.29
CA HIS A 27 -14.20 13.74 -11.32
C HIS A 27 -15.73 13.87 -11.23
N TYR A 28 -16.44 12.74 -11.12
CA TYR A 28 -17.89 12.73 -11.04
C TYR A 28 -18.39 13.47 -9.79
N LEU A 29 -17.79 13.23 -8.62
CA LEU A 29 -18.18 13.92 -7.38
C LEU A 29 -17.85 15.41 -7.41
N SER A 30 -16.69 15.78 -7.99
CA SER A 30 -16.33 17.18 -8.17
C SER A 30 -17.34 17.91 -9.06
N ALA A 31 -17.81 17.27 -10.14
CA ALA A 31 -18.86 17.82 -11.00
C ALA A 31 -20.21 18.02 -10.27
N GLU A 32 -20.51 17.17 -9.28
CA GLU A 32 -21.69 17.29 -8.39
C GLU A 32 -21.45 18.25 -7.20
N GLY A 33 -20.39 19.05 -7.23
CA GLY A 33 -20.12 20.11 -6.25
C GLY A 33 -19.35 19.67 -5.00
N TYR A 34 -18.94 18.40 -4.89
CA TYR A 34 -18.16 17.93 -3.75
C TYR A 34 -16.79 18.60 -3.69
N ARG A 35 -16.30 18.91 -2.49
CA ARG A 35 -14.87 19.15 -2.25
C ARG A 35 -14.17 17.79 -2.23
N THR A 36 -13.41 17.47 -3.27
CA THR A 36 -12.70 16.18 -3.39
C THR A 36 -11.24 16.32 -2.96
N CYS A 37 -10.80 15.46 -2.04
CA CYS A 37 -9.47 15.50 -1.46
C CYS A 37 -8.87 14.10 -1.29
N LEU A 38 -7.57 13.98 -1.53
CA LEU A 38 -6.77 12.78 -1.32
C LEU A 38 -5.69 13.04 -0.25
N SER A 39 -5.65 12.20 0.79
CA SER A 39 -4.52 12.08 1.70
C SER A 39 -3.94 10.66 1.54
N GLY A 40 -2.71 10.57 1.06
CA GLY A 40 -1.99 9.31 0.95
C GLY A 40 -1.81 8.76 -0.47
N LYS A 41 -1.58 7.45 -0.51
CA LYS A 41 -1.08 6.72 -1.68
C LYS A 41 -2.19 6.48 -2.70
N MET A 42 -1.87 6.63 -3.98
CA MET A 42 -2.73 6.16 -5.08
C MET A 42 -1.94 5.48 -6.21
N HIS A 43 -0.62 5.64 -6.22
CA HIS A 43 0.29 5.09 -7.21
C HIS A 43 -0.07 5.50 -8.65
N PHE A 44 -0.27 6.81 -8.84
CA PHE A 44 -0.47 7.37 -10.17
C PHE A 44 0.87 7.48 -10.88
N ILE A 45 0.98 6.83 -12.04
CA ILE A 45 2.12 6.96 -12.93
C ILE A 45 1.81 8.00 -13.99
N GLY A 46 2.77 8.89 -14.25
CA GLY A 46 2.63 10.01 -15.16
C GLY A 46 2.48 11.36 -14.43
N PRO A 47 2.37 12.45 -15.21
CA PRO A 47 2.44 13.81 -14.68
C PRO A 47 1.19 14.24 -13.90
N ASP A 48 0.03 13.66 -14.17
CA ASP A 48 -1.20 13.97 -13.44
C ASP A 48 -1.25 13.18 -12.13
N GLN A 49 -1.11 13.90 -11.01
CA GLN A 49 -1.12 13.32 -9.68
C GLN A 49 -2.44 13.56 -8.94
N LEU A 50 -3.47 14.07 -9.64
CA LEU A 50 -4.76 14.43 -9.06
C LEU A 50 -5.90 13.56 -9.60
N HIS A 51 -5.95 13.31 -10.91
CA HIS A 51 -6.98 12.49 -11.55
C HIS A 51 -8.40 12.75 -11.02
N GLY A 52 -8.77 14.03 -10.90
CA GLY A 52 -10.09 14.50 -10.48
C GLY A 52 -10.24 14.87 -9.01
N PHE A 53 -9.23 14.60 -8.17
CA PHE A 53 -9.16 15.20 -6.85
C PHE A 53 -8.86 16.70 -6.97
N GLY A 54 -9.63 17.55 -6.29
CA GLY A 54 -9.38 18.99 -6.24
C GLY A 54 -8.17 19.37 -5.39
N GLU A 55 -7.81 18.52 -4.43
CA GLU A 55 -6.68 18.70 -3.55
C GLU A 55 -6.01 17.35 -3.22
N ARG A 56 -4.68 17.36 -3.10
CA ARG A 56 -3.90 16.21 -2.63
C ARG A 56 -2.95 16.67 -1.53
N LEU A 57 -3.09 16.10 -0.33
CA LEU A 57 -2.46 16.61 0.90
C LEU A 57 -1.04 16.07 1.13
N THR A 58 -0.70 14.96 0.50
CA THR A 58 0.62 14.32 0.59
C THR A 58 1.13 13.95 -0.80
N THR A 59 2.45 13.91 -0.96
CA THR A 59 3.05 13.24 -2.13
C THR A 59 2.69 11.74 -2.14
N ASP A 60 2.92 11.06 -3.25
CA ASP A 60 2.93 9.59 -3.24
C ASP A 60 4.23 9.07 -2.61
N VAL A 61 4.14 7.90 -1.99
CA VAL A 61 5.27 7.17 -1.42
C VAL A 61 6.02 6.38 -2.51
N TYR A 62 5.34 6.09 -3.63
CA TYR A 62 5.95 5.44 -4.79
C TYR A 62 6.28 6.41 -5.92
N PRO A 63 7.24 6.03 -6.79
CA PRO A 63 7.56 6.81 -7.98
C PRO A 63 6.33 7.04 -8.85
N ALA A 64 6.33 8.17 -9.56
CA ALA A 64 5.35 8.49 -10.59
C ALA A 64 5.92 8.29 -12.01
N ASP A 65 7.11 7.69 -12.13
CA ASP A 65 7.81 7.51 -13.39
C ASP A 65 7.66 6.08 -13.94
N PHE A 66 8.34 5.79 -15.05
CA PHE A 66 8.22 4.53 -15.77
C PHE A 66 9.29 3.49 -15.38
N THR A 67 9.96 3.67 -14.22
CA THR A 67 11.12 2.84 -13.84
C THR A 67 10.73 1.38 -13.56
N TRP A 68 9.50 1.11 -13.14
CA TRP A 68 9.03 -0.22 -12.74
C TRP A 68 8.42 -1.03 -13.91
N HIS A 69 8.82 -0.72 -15.14
CA HIS A 69 8.27 -1.35 -16.35
C HIS A 69 8.78 -2.79 -16.51
N PRO A 70 7.89 -3.79 -16.65
CA PRO A 70 8.28 -5.17 -16.87
C PRO A 70 8.77 -5.40 -18.31
N GLU A 71 9.92 -6.08 -18.45
CA GLU A 71 10.44 -6.50 -19.75
C GLU A 71 9.97 -7.92 -20.11
N TRP A 72 8.90 -8.03 -20.91
CA TRP A 72 8.33 -9.33 -21.31
C TRP A 72 9.30 -10.20 -22.13
N ASP A 73 10.20 -9.58 -22.90
CA ASP A 73 11.23 -10.27 -23.68
C ASP A 73 12.38 -10.82 -22.80
N ARG A 74 12.37 -10.50 -21.50
CA ARG A 74 13.34 -10.98 -20.50
C ARG A 74 12.61 -11.59 -19.30
N PRO A 75 11.92 -12.73 -19.47
CA PRO A 75 11.03 -13.30 -18.45
C PRO A 75 11.74 -13.76 -17.17
N ASN A 76 13.08 -13.93 -17.22
CA ASN A 76 13.90 -14.35 -16.08
C ASN A 76 14.72 -13.19 -15.48
N ALA A 77 14.62 -11.97 -16.02
CA ALA A 77 15.27 -10.82 -15.42
C ALA A 77 14.54 -10.45 -14.12
N LYS A 78 15.32 -10.17 -13.08
CA LYS A 78 14.82 -9.60 -11.82
C LYS A 78 15.31 -8.16 -11.73
N LEU A 79 14.50 -7.30 -11.14
CA LEU A 79 14.95 -5.99 -10.71
C LEU A 79 15.47 -6.19 -9.28
N ASP A 80 16.79 -6.25 -9.09
CA ASP A 80 17.40 -6.62 -7.80
C ASP A 80 16.99 -5.70 -6.63
N TRP A 81 16.55 -4.47 -6.93
CA TRP A 81 16.05 -3.48 -5.97
C TRP A 81 14.53 -3.53 -5.75
N TYR A 82 13.79 -4.35 -6.50
CA TYR A 82 12.32 -4.45 -6.44
C TYR A 82 11.90 -5.76 -5.77
N HIS A 83 11.32 -5.67 -4.57
CA HIS A 83 10.81 -6.75 -3.72
C HIS A 83 11.69 -8.04 -3.66
N ASN A 84 12.36 -8.24 -2.53
CA ASN A 84 13.08 -9.47 -2.22
C ASN A 84 12.72 -9.97 -0.82
N MET A 85 13.22 -11.15 -0.44
CA MET A 85 12.90 -11.77 0.85
C MET A 85 13.46 -11.04 2.08
N GLU A 86 14.22 -9.95 1.94
CA GLU A 86 14.63 -9.15 3.09
C GLU A 86 13.44 -8.60 3.87
N VAL A 87 12.32 -8.36 3.20
CA VAL A 87 11.10 -7.88 3.86
C VAL A 87 10.53 -8.88 4.87
N VAL A 88 10.82 -10.18 4.68
CA VAL A 88 10.45 -11.28 5.58
C VAL A 88 11.57 -11.55 6.59
N THR A 89 12.82 -11.66 6.15
CA THR A 89 13.94 -12.03 7.03
C THR A 89 14.35 -10.93 8.00
N LYS A 90 13.99 -9.67 7.71
CA LYS A 90 14.21 -8.51 8.59
C LYS A 90 12.91 -8.01 9.22
N ALA A 91 11.85 -8.81 9.21
CA ALA A 91 10.61 -8.45 9.85
C ALA A 91 10.78 -8.29 11.37
N GLY A 92 9.95 -7.44 11.98
CA GLY A 92 9.95 -7.30 13.43
C GLY A 92 9.60 -5.91 13.94
N ILE A 93 9.98 -5.65 15.18
CA ILE A 93 9.73 -4.39 15.86
C ILE A 93 10.60 -3.28 15.27
N CYS A 94 9.97 -2.14 14.96
CA CYS A 94 10.64 -0.95 14.46
C CYS A 94 9.95 0.30 14.99
N THR A 95 10.74 1.24 15.54
CA THR A 95 10.20 2.51 16.05
C THR A 95 9.75 3.44 14.92
N ARG A 96 10.53 3.50 13.83
CA ARG A 96 10.28 4.37 12.67
C ARG A 96 10.75 3.69 11.39
N ALA A 97 9.89 3.73 10.39
CA ALA A 97 10.18 3.31 9.02
C ALA A 97 9.49 4.27 8.07
N MET A 98 9.99 4.38 6.83
CA MET A 98 9.44 5.28 5.81
C MET A 98 7.91 5.18 5.70
N TYR A 99 7.37 3.96 5.70
CA TYR A 99 5.93 3.72 5.53
C TYR A 99 5.13 4.13 6.76
N MET A 100 5.69 3.95 7.96
CA MET A 100 5.07 4.41 9.20
C MET A 100 5.05 5.95 9.27
N ASP A 101 6.16 6.60 8.90
CA ASP A 101 6.25 8.06 8.88
C ASP A 101 5.30 8.65 7.81
N TYR A 102 5.17 7.98 6.66
CA TYR A 102 4.22 8.36 5.61
C TYR A 102 2.77 8.27 6.13
N ASP A 103 2.39 7.16 6.74
CA ASP A 103 1.02 6.96 7.24
C ASP A 103 0.68 7.92 8.40
N ASP A 104 1.65 8.24 9.27
CA ASP A 104 1.48 9.27 10.30
C ASP A 104 1.14 10.64 9.66
N GLU A 105 1.84 11.04 8.59
CA GLU A 105 1.53 12.28 7.87
C GLU A 105 0.16 12.20 7.19
N VAL A 106 -0.16 11.07 6.54
CA VAL A 106 -1.47 10.85 5.89
C VAL A 106 -2.62 11.04 6.87
N ILE A 107 -2.51 10.44 8.06
CA ILE A 107 -3.54 10.56 9.11
C ILE A 107 -3.61 11.99 9.63
N PHE A 108 -2.46 12.61 9.92
CA PHE A 108 -2.41 13.98 10.42
C PHE A 108 -3.06 14.98 9.46
N ARG A 109 -2.70 14.90 8.17
CA ARG A 109 -3.24 15.76 7.11
C ARG A 109 -4.74 15.54 6.91
N ALA A 110 -5.19 14.28 6.94
CA ALA A 110 -6.61 13.94 6.85
C ALA A 110 -7.41 14.53 8.01
N LYS A 111 -6.94 14.38 9.25
CA LYS A 111 -7.58 14.99 10.44
C LYS A 111 -7.66 16.52 10.29
N ARG A 112 -6.57 17.15 9.87
CA ARG A 112 -6.53 18.60 9.65
C ARG A 112 -7.55 19.05 8.59
N PHE A 113 -7.65 18.34 7.47
CA PHE A 113 -8.65 18.63 6.44
C PHE A 113 -10.07 18.64 7.00
N LEU A 114 -10.42 17.69 7.86
CA LEU A 114 -11.76 17.62 8.47
C LEU A 114 -12.05 18.85 9.33
N PHE A 115 -11.09 19.30 10.15
CA PHE A 115 -11.24 20.51 10.96
C PHE A 115 -11.31 21.79 10.12
N ASP A 116 -10.47 21.89 9.08
CA ASP A 116 -10.46 23.05 8.19
C ASP A 116 -11.78 23.15 7.40
N HIS A 117 -12.27 22.02 6.88
CA HIS A 117 -13.54 21.97 6.17
C HIS A 117 -14.73 22.37 7.06
N ALA A 118 -14.80 21.84 8.29
CA ALA A 118 -15.85 22.19 9.25
C ALA A 118 -15.85 23.68 9.65
N ARG A 119 -14.68 24.33 9.60
CA ARG A 119 -14.51 25.75 9.95
C ARG A 119 -14.85 26.68 8.78
N GLU A 120 -14.57 26.27 7.56
CA GLU A 120 -14.64 27.13 6.38
C GLU A 120 -15.95 27.01 5.60
N ASP A 121 -16.42 25.79 5.36
CA ASP A 121 -17.61 25.54 4.53
C ASP A 121 -18.30 24.22 4.95
N PRO A 122 -18.92 24.19 6.15
CA PRO A 122 -19.48 22.95 6.72
C PRO A 122 -20.70 22.41 5.96
N GLU A 123 -21.35 23.23 5.13
CA GLU A 123 -22.55 22.83 4.38
C GLU A 123 -22.21 22.18 3.04
N ARG A 124 -21.03 22.47 2.47
CA ARG A 124 -20.61 21.85 1.23
C ARG A 124 -20.24 20.38 1.46
N PRO A 125 -20.77 19.42 0.69
CA PRO A 125 -20.36 18.03 0.84
C PRO A 125 -18.90 17.84 0.44
N PHE A 126 -18.21 16.91 1.10
CA PHE A 126 -16.83 16.57 0.78
C PHE A 126 -16.65 15.06 0.56
N LEU A 127 -15.60 14.73 -0.19
CA LEU A 127 -15.02 13.40 -0.30
C LEU A 127 -13.57 13.50 0.15
N LEU A 128 -13.22 12.80 1.21
CA LEU A 128 -11.84 12.62 1.64
C LEU A 128 -11.46 11.16 1.47
N THR A 129 -10.50 10.89 0.59
CA THR A 129 -9.88 9.57 0.48
C THR A 129 -8.63 9.54 1.37
N VAL A 130 -8.62 8.66 2.38
CA VAL A 130 -7.45 8.42 3.23
C VAL A 130 -6.87 7.06 2.85
N SER A 131 -5.67 7.06 2.30
CA SER A 131 -5.06 5.87 1.71
C SER A 131 -3.67 5.63 2.29
N MET A 132 -3.63 4.78 3.32
CA MET A 132 -2.40 4.38 4.01
C MET A 132 -1.65 3.30 3.21
N ILE A 133 -0.35 3.15 3.46
CA ILE A 133 0.47 2.10 2.84
C ILE A 133 0.54 0.83 3.69
N GLN A 134 0.53 0.92 5.02
CA GLN A 134 0.45 -0.27 5.87
C GLN A 134 -0.88 -1.00 5.65
N PRO A 135 -0.89 -2.35 5.59
CA PRO A 135 0.13 -3.28 6.06
C PRO A 135 1.03 -3.83 4.94
N HIS A 136 1.26 -3.09 3.86
CA HIS A 136 2.24 -3.46 2.84
C HIS A 136 3.64 -3.66 3.48
N ASP A 137 4.42 -4.60 2.95
CA ASP A 137 5.80 -4.81 3.35
C ASP A 137 6.69 -3.58 3.09
N PRO A 138 7.75 -3.31 3.86
CA PRO A 138 8.42 -4.17 4.82
C PRO A 138 7.58 -4.50 6.07
N TYR A 139 7.67 -5.73 6.57
CA TYR A 139 6.94 -6.19 7.75
C TYR A 139 7.58 -5.65 9.04
N LEU A 140 7.46 -4.34 9.23
CA LEU A 140 7.96 -3.61 10.37
C LEU A 140 6.77 -3.07 11.17
N CYS A 141 6.81 -3.23 12.49
CA CYS A 141 5.71 -2.86 13.38
C CYS A 141 6.20 -2.11 14.60
N ARG A 142 5.46 -1.10 15.05
CA ARG A 142 5.77 -0.43 16.32
C ARG A 142 5.56 -1.39 17.48
N GLU A 143 6.38 -1.26 18.52
CA GLU A 143 6.33 -2.12 19.70
C GLU A 143 4.95 -2.09 20.36
N GLU A 144 4.30 -0.92 20.45
CA GLU A 144 2.96 -0.82 21.05
C GLU A 144 1.90 -1.63 20.30
N HIS A 145 2.06 -1.84 18.98
CA HIS A 145 1.13 -2.61 18.16
C HIS A 145 1.52 -4.08 18.08
N TRP A 146 2.82 -4.38 18.12
CA TRP A 146 3.33 -5.75 18.23
C TRP A 146 2.80 -6.41 19.50
N ASN A 147 2.91 -5.71 20.64
CA ASN A 147 2.50 -6.21 21.95
C ASN A 147 0.98 -6.40 22.14
N LEU A 148 0.17 -6.09 21.13
CA LEU A 148 -1.27 -6.37 21.14
C LEU A 148 -1.60 -7.84 20.85
N TYR A 149 -0.64 -8.59 20.32
CA TYR A 149 -0.76 -10.00 19.99
C TYR A 149 0.33 -10.76 20.75
N ARG A 150 -0.03 -11.91 21.30
CA ARG A 150 0.97 -12.79 21.91
C ARG A 150 1.62 -13.66 20.84
N ASP A 151 2.88 -13.98 21.03
CA ASP A 151 3.64 -14.79 20.07
C ASP A 151 2.97 -16.16 19.79
N ASP A 152 2.33 -16.77 20.79
CA ASP A 152 1.62 -18.04 20.66
C ASP A 152 0.25 -17.94 19.94
N GLU A 153 -0.24 -16.73 19.69
CA GLU A 153 -1.47 -16.47 18.92
C GLU A 153 -1.19 -16.28 17.42
N ILE A 154 0.07 -16.10 17.02
CA ILE A 154 0.45 -15.91 15.62
C ILE A 154 0.49 -17.26 14.92
N ASP A 155 -0.50 -17.54 14.07
CA ASP A 155 -0.59 -18.79 13.32
C ASP A 155 0.45 -18.86 12.18
N LEU A 156 0.86 -20.08 11.81
CA LEU A 156 1.59 -20.30 10.55
C LEU A 156 0.62 -20.31 9.36
N PRO A 157 1.13 -20.10 8.13
CA PRO A 157 0.32 -20.27 6.93
C PRO A 157 -0.42 -21.61 6.91
N ARG A 158 -1.74 -21.57 6.72
CA ARG A 158 -2.59 -22.77 6.69
C ARG A 158 -2.17 -23.81 5.64
N VAL A 159 -1.56 -23.34 4.54
CA VAL A 159 -1.02 -24.18 3.47
C VAL A 159 0.51 -24.05 3.52
N PRO A 160 1.21 -25.02 4.13
CA PRO A 160 2.67 -24.99 4.20
C PRO A 160 3.32 -25.07 2.83
N LEU A 161 4.54 -24.55 2.71
CA LEU A 161 5.34 -24.70 1.50
C LEU A 161 5.53 -26.20 1.17
N GLY A 162 5.36 -26.57 -0.10
CA GLY A 162 5.46 -27.96 -0.56
C GLY A 162 4.26 -28.86 -0.25
N SER A 163 3.23 -28.36 0.44
CA SER A 163 2.00 -29.15 0.70
C SER A 163 1.08 -29.31 -0.52
N VAL A 164 1.32 -28.52 -1.57
CA VAL A 164 0.62 -28.59 -2.86
C VAL A 164 1.63 -28.56 -4.00
N GLU A 165 1.28 -29.15 -5.14
CA GLU A 165 2.09 -29.05 -6.36
C GLU A 165 2.13 -27.60 -6.83
N GLU A 166 3.33 -27.10 -7.11
CA GLU A 166 3.54 -25.72 -7.52
C GLU A 166 3.22 -25.54 -9.00
N ASP A 167 2.28 -24.65 -9.31
CA ASP A 167 1.93 -24.32 -10.69
C ASP A 167 2.96 -23.35 -11.32
N PRO A 168 3.03 -23.27 -12.66
CA PRO A 168 4.03 -22.44 -13.34
C PRO A 168 3.99 -20.94 -12.97
N HIS A 169 2.83 -20.41 -12.58
CA HIS A 169 2.74 -19.01 -12.15
C HIS A 169 3.33 -18.82 -10.75
N SER A 170 3.00 -19.71 -9.81
CA SER A 170 3.56 -19.70 -8.45
C SER A 170 5.09 -19.84 -8.46
N ALA A 171 5.63 -20.74 -9.28
CA ALA A 171 7.07 -20.89 -9.48
C ALA A 171 7.72 -19.57 -9.97
N ARG A 172 7.08 -18.87 -10.92
CA ARG A 172 7.56 -17.57 -11.42
C ARG A 172 7.57 -16.52 -10.30
N LEU A 173 6.52 -16.41 -9.49
CA LEU A 173 6.45 -15.45 -8.38
C LEU A 173 7.55 -15.72 -7.36
N ARG A 174 7.72 -16.97 -6.93
CA ARG A 174 8.77 -17.34 -5.98
C ARG A 174 10.17 -17.07 -6.52
N PHE A 175 10.39 -17.30 -7.81
CA PHE A 175 11.65 -16.93 -8.44
C PHE A 175 11.85 -15.41 -8.38
N SER A 176 10.85 -14.62 -8.79
CA SER A 176 10.92 -13.15 -8.84
C SER A 176 11.25 -12.52 -7.48
N TYR A 177 10.66 -12.98 -6.38
CA TYR A 177 10.91 -12.43 -5.05
C TYR A 177 12.14 -13.04 -4.33
N GLY A 178 12.86 -13.98 -4.96
CA GLY A 178 14.00 -14.68 -4.34
C GLY A 178 13.61 -15.76 -3.32
N ALA A 179 12.33 -16.07 -3.17
CA ALA A 179 11.81 -17.10 -2.27
C ALA A 179 12.14 -18.55 -2.71
N SER A 180 12.76 -18.73 -3.88
CA SER A 180 13.25 -20.03 -4.34
C SER A 180 14.65 -20.35 -3.82
N GLU A 181 15.34 -19.37 -3.25
CA GLU A 181 16.77 -19.43 -2.90
C GLU A 181 16.98 -19.48 -1.38
N LEU A 182 15.90 -19.52 -0.60
CA LEU A 182 15.91 -19.41 0.86
C LEU A 182 14.98 -20.44 1.49
N ASP A 183 15.50 -21.13 2.50
CA ASP A 183 14.69 -21.87 3.47
C ASP A 183 14.42 -20.94 4.66
N LEU A 184 13.14 -20.75 4.97
CA LEU A 184 12.71 -19.90 6.08
C LEU A 184 12.33 -20.73 7.29
N GLU A 185 12.84 -20.37 8.45
CA GLU A 185 12.43 -20.94 9.73
C GLU A 185 11.00 -20.51 10.08
N GLU A 186 10.26 -21.35 10.80
CA GLU A 186 8.89 -21.04 11.24
C GLU A 186 8.81 -19.75 12.06
N GLU A 187 9.83 -19.47 12.88
CA GLU A 187 9.93 -18.25 13.68
C GLU A 187 9.99 -16.99 12.80
N THR A 188 10.83 -16.98 11.76
CA THR A 188 10.90 -15.86 10.80
C THR A 188 9.56 -15.63 10.10
N ILE A 189 8.85 -16.70 9.75
CA ILE A 189 7.52 -16.61 9.15
C ILE A 189 6.52 -16.02 10.15
N ARG A 190 6.60 -16.42 11.43
CA ARG A 190 5.74 -15.86 12.49
C ARG A 190 6.05 -14.38 12.72
N ASP A 191 7.30 -13.97 12.79
CA ASP A 191 7.68 -12.57 13.00
C ASP A 191 7.12 -11.65 11.90
N ALA A 192 7.24 -12.07 10.64
CA ALA A 192 6.66 -11.35 9.50
C ALA A 192 5.13 -11.21 9.62
N ARG A 193 4.45 -12.28 10.04
CA ARG A 193 2.99 -12.28 10.23
C ARG A 193 2.57 -11.46 11.45
N HIS A 194 3.34 -11.50 12.53
CA HIS A 194 3.12 -10.71 13.73
C HIS A 194 3.21 -9.22 13.42
N ALA A 195 4.27 -8.79 12.72
CA ALA A 195 4.40 -7.41 12.29
C ALA A 195 3.26 -6.98 11.35
N TYR A 196 2.83 -7.86 10.45
CA TYR A 196 1.67 -7.62 9.58
C TYR A 196 0.37 -7.45 10.39
N TYR A 197 0.10 -8.31 11.38
CA TYR A 197 -1.08 -8.21 12.26
C TYR A 197 -1.07 -6.94 13.11
N GLY A 198 0.07 -6.60 13.71
CA GLY A 198 0.24 -5.36 14.46
C GLY A 198 -0.02 -4.14 13.57
N SER A 199 0.47 -4.15 12.33
CA SER A 199 0.27 -3.05 11.37
C SER A 199 -1.18 -2.88 10.92
N ILE A 200 -1.97 -3.95 10.81
CA ILE A 200 -3.41 -3.86 10.51
C ILE A 200 -4.13 -3.09 11.62
N ARG A 201 -3.73 -3.25 12.88
CA ARG A 201 -4.48 -2.66 13.99
C ARG A 201 -4.49 -1.14 13.93
N ILE A 202 -3.44 -0.50 13.43
CA ILE A 202 -3.37 0.95 13.15
C ILE A 202 -4.61 1.42 12.35
N LEU A 203 -5.04 0.61 11.37
CA LEU A 203 -6.20 0.90 10.50
C LEU A 203 -7.54 0.89 11.24
N THR A 204 -7.61 0.23 12.40
CA THR A 204 -8.85 0.03 13.16
C THR A 204 -8.92 0.85 14.45
N THR A 205 -7.78 1.21 15.05
CA THR A 205 -7.73 1.96 16.31
C THR A 205 -7.62 3.46 16.12
N GLY A 206 -7.38 3.94 14.90
CA GLY A 206 -7.52 5.34 14.49
C GLY A 206 -7.15 6.33 15.58
N SER A 207 -5.92 6.24 16.13
CA SER A 207 -5.40 7.13 17.19
C SER A 207 -6.50 7.75 18.06
N GLY A 208 -7.20 6.88 18.80
CA GLY A 208 -8.04 7.33 19.92
C GLY A 208 -7.18 8.18 20.84
N ASN A 209 -7.54 9.46 20.95
CA ASN A 209 -6.83 10.44 21.76
C ASN A 209 -6.54 9.88 23.17
N SER A 210 -5.26 9.80 23.52
CA SER A 210 -4.80 9.99 24.89
C SER A 210 -4.86 11.47 25.26
#